data_AF-A0A3B8QBP1-F1
#
_entry.id   AF-A0A3B8QBP1-F1
#
_cell.length_a   1.000
_cell.length_b   1.000
_cell.length_c   1.000
_cell.angle_alpha   90.00
_cell.angle_beta   90.00
_cell.angle_gamma   90.00
#
_symmetry.space_group_name_H-M   'P 1'
#
loop_
_entity.id
_entity.type
_entity.pdbx_description
1 polymer ?
#
loop_
_entity_poly.entity_id
_entity_poly.type
_entity_poly.pdbx_seq_one_letter_code
_entity_poly.pdbx_strand_id
1 'polypeptide(L)'
;MAALDDDADGKLSGAELAGLALWTDQNMDGVSDPGEVIAVESAGLSELQCNPLIHLTGIPWHPTGAAFNASNTRPTFDWFAPSIPEMARVP
;
A
#
# COMPACT_ATOMS: atom_id res chain seq x y z
N MET A 1 -6.20 6.68 1.95
CA MET A 1 -5.63 6.31 3.26
C MET A 1 -6.02 7.26 4.38
N ALA A 2 -6.14 8.57 4.14
CA ALA A 2 -6.55 9.57 5.16
C ALA A 2 -7.89 9.32 5.91
N ALA A 3 -8.70 8.34 5.50
CA ALA A 3 -9.92 7.96 6.22
C ALA A 3 -9.66 6.95 7.36
N LEU A 4 -8.45 6.39 7.44
CA LEU A 4 -8.01 5.46 8.48
C LEU A 4 -7.00 6.10 9.45
N ASP A 5 -6.57 7.32 9.14
CA ASP A 5 -5.66 8.15 9.95
C ASP A 5 -6.56 8.93 10.92
N ASP A 6 -6.80 8.32 12.08
CA ASP A 6 -7.81 8.77 13.05
C ASP A 6 -7.33 10.00 13.81
N ASP A 7 -6.01 10.14 14.01
CA ASP A 7 -5.41 11.28 14.68
C ASP A 7 -4.89 12.39 13.74
N ALA A 8 -4.96 12.14 12.43
CA ALA A 8 -4.61 13.06 11.35
C ALA A 8 -3.14 13.52 11.37
N ASP A 9 -2.23 12.67 11.84
CA ASP A 9 -0.79 12.95 11.87
C ASP A 9 -0.07 12.68 10.53
N GLY A 10 -0.80 12.12 9.56
CA GLY A 10 -0.31 11.84 8.22
C GLY A 10 0.30 10.45 8.04
N LYS A 11 0.21 9.57 9.04
CA LYS A 11 0.61 8.16 8.96
C LYS A 11 -0.39 7.28 9.73
N LEU A 12 -0.42 6.00 9.40
CA LEU A 12 -1.11 4.99 10.19
C LEU A 12 -0.12 4.33 11.13
N SER A 13 -0.45 4.27 12.41
CA SER A 13 0.38 3.60 13.41
C SER A 13 -0.43 2.98 14.55
N GLY A 14 0.19 2.06 15.30
CA GLY A 14 -0.45 1.44 16.46
C GLY A 14 -1.82 0.84 16.15
N ALA A 15 -2.88 1.32 16.81
CA ALA A 15 -4.24 0.79 16.66
C ALA A 15 -4.85 1.04 15.27
N GLU A 16 -4.38 2.05 14.53
CA GLU A 16 -4.87 2.37 13.18
C GLU A 16 -4.46 1.31 12.15
N LEU A 17 -3.44 0.51 12.47
CA LEU A 17 -3.02 -0.63 11.65
C LEU A 17 -3.96 -1.84 11.80
N ALA A 18 -4.89 -1.81 12.76
CA ALA A 18 -5.80 -2.93 13.01
C ALA A 18 -6.68 -3.21 11.78
N GLY A 19 -6.71 -4.48 11.37
CA GLY A 19 -7.47 -4.92 10.19
C GLY A 19 -6.78 -4.71 8.85
N LEU A 20 -5.58 -4.10 8.82
CA LEU A 20 -4.76 -4.04 7.62
C LEU A 20 -3.95 -5.33 7.44
N ALA A 21 -3.76 -5.73 6.18
CA ALA A 21 -2.98 -6.90 5.80
C ALA A 21 -2.09 -6.62 4.59
N LEU A 22 -0.97 -7.34 4.50
CA LEU A 22 -0.15 -7.44 3.29
C LEU A 22 -0.54 -8.70 2.54
N TRP A 23 -0.79 -8.54 1.24
CA TRP A 23 -0.92 -9.66 0.32
C TRP A 23 0.39 -9.82 -0.46
N THR A 24 0.91 -11.04 -0.51
CA THR A 24 2.01 -11.42 -1.39
C THR A 24 1.57 -12.63 -2.19
N ASP A 25 1.31 -12.41 -3.47
CA ASP A 25 1.04 -13.48 -4.43
C ASP A 25 2.33 -14.32 -4.61
N GLN A 26 2.34 -15.51 -4.00
CA GLN A 26 3.53 -16.37 -3.97
C GLN A 26 3.62 -17.22 -5.24
N ASN A 27 2.48 -17.51 -5.85
CA ASN A 27 2.36 -18.40 -7.00
C ASN A 27 2.26 -17.65 -8.35
N MET A 28 2.11 -16.32 -8.30
CA MET A 28 2.00 -15.37 -9.41
C MET A 28 0.73 -15.52 -10.26
N ASP A 29 -0.38 -15.99 -9.68
CA ASP A 29 -1.65 -16.19 -10.39
C ASP A 29 -2.64 -15.03 -10.24
N GLY A 30 -2.34 -14.04 -9.41
CA GLY A 30 -3.18 -12.88 -9.15
C GLY A 30 -4.43 -13.17 -8.32
N VAL A 31 -4.51 -14.33 -7.66
CA VAL A 31 -5.59 -14.74 -6.75
C VAL A 31 -5.06 -14.68 -5.32
N SER A 32 -5.86 -14.13 -4.41
CA SER A 32 -5.50 -14.14 -2.98
C SER A 32 -5.78 -15.53 -2.39
N ASP A 33 -4.77 -16.38 -2.36
CA ASP A 33 -4.88 -17.72 -1.81
C ASP A 33 -4.73 -17.77 -0.28
N PRO A 34 -5.24 -18.82 0.40
CA PRO A 34 -5.01 -19.04 1.82
C PRO A 34 -3.50 -19.05 2.15
N GLY A 35 -3.08 -18.16 3.05
CA GLY A 35 -1.68 -18.03 3.49
C GLY A 35 -0.88 -16.92 2.81
N GLU A 36 -1.43 -16.28 1.77
CA GLU A 36 -0.77 -15.17 1.08
C GLU A 36 -1.05 -13.80 1.71
N VAL A 37 -2.08 -13.74 2.55
CA VAL A 37 -2.50 -12.53 3.26
C VAL A 37 -2.11 -12.67 4.73
N ILE A 38 -1.28 -11.75 5.21
CA ILE A 38 -0.86 -11.69 6.61
C ILE A 38 -1.15 -10.31 7.19
N ALA A 39 -1.51 -10.24 8.47
CA ALA A 39 -1.70 -8.95 9.15
C ALA A 39 -0.41 -8.12 9.10
N VAL A 40 -0.55 -6.80 8.91
CA VAL A 40 0.62 -5.90 8.81
C VAL A 40 1.49 -5.94 10.07
N GLU A 41 0.89 -6.13 11.24
CA GLU A 41 1.58 -6.31 12.51
C GLU A 41 2.45 -7.57 12.52
N SER A 42 1.96 -8.67 11.94
CA SER A 42 2.70 -9.93 11.81
C SER A 42 3.86 -9.81 10.82
N ALA A 43 3.74 -8.93 9.84
CA ALA A 43 4.83 -8.57 8.93
C ALA A 43 5.86 -7.60 9.56
N GLY A 44 5.57 -7.08 10.76
CA GLY A 44 6.42 -6.12 11.47
C GLY A 44 6.29 -4.68 10.97
N LEU A 45 5.23 -4.34 10.22
CA LEU A 45 4.97 -2.96 9.83
C LEU A 45 4.57 -2.15 11.07
N SER A 46 5.26 -1.03 11.30
CA SER A 46 5.02 -0.13 12.43
C SER A 46 4.35 1.18 12.01
N GLU A 47 4.63 1.67 10.79
CA GLU A 47 4.04 2.90 10.27
C GLU A 47 3.80 2.82 8.75
N LEU A 48 2.72 3.45 8.29
CA LEU A 48 2.39 3.60 6.87
C LEU A 48 2.04 5.06 6.55
N GLN A 49 2.75 5.70 5.64
CA GLN A 49 2.57 7.12 5.32
C GLN A 49 1.31 7.34 4.45
N CYS A 50 0.48 8.30 4.84
CA CYS A 50 -0.78 8.63 4.17
C CYS A 50 -0.66 9.79 3.17
N ASN A 51 0.48 10.49 3.16
CA ASN A 51 0.71 11.70 2.37
C ASN A 51 1.69 11.41 1.23
N PRO A 52 1.23 11.06 0.02
CA PRO A 52 2.14 10.78 -1.09
C PRO A 52 2.78 12.06 -1.65
N LEU A 53 4.01 11.92 -2.12
CA LEU A 53 4.66 12.84 -3.05
C LEU A 53 4.31 12.43 -4.49
N ILE A 54 4.51 13.34 -5.44
CA ILE A 54 4.39 13.02 -6.86
C ILE A 54 5.78 12.74 -7.44
N HIS A 55 6.00 11.53 -7.94
CA HIS A 55 7.22 11.18 -8.65
C HIS A 55 7.27 11.87 -10.02
N LEU A 56 8.45 12.04 -10.63
CA LEU A 56 8.63 12.66 -11.96
C LEU A 56 7.87 11.93 -13.08
N THR A 57 7.53 10.65 -12.87
CA THR A 57 6.72 9.84 -13.78
C THR A 57 5.21 10.07 -13.61
N GLY A 58 4.79 10.90 -12.66
CA GLY A 58 3.39 11.17 -12.32
C GLY A 58 2.76 10.18 -11.34
N ILE A 59 3.49 9.17 -10.88
CA ILE A 59 3.00 8.16 -9.93
C ILE A 59 3.05 8.73 -8.49
N PRO A 60 1.95 8.67 -7.72
CA PRO A 60 1.98 8.97 -6.28
C PRO A 60 2.85 7.96 -5.55
N TRP A 61 3.78 8.43 -4.74
CA TRP A 61 4.73 7.58 -4.02
C TRP A 61 5.19 8.23 -2.72
N HIS A 62 5.74 7.44 -1.79
CA HIS A 62 6.44 7.97 -0.64
C HIS A 62 7.77 7.22 -0.43
N PRO A 63 8.95 7.90 -0.40
CA PRO A 63 10.26 7.25 -0.35
C PRO A 63 10.47 6.42 0.93
N THR A 64 9.83 6.82 2.02
CA THR A 64 9.83 6.14 3.32
C THR A 64 8.42 5.72 3.71
N GLY A 65 7.65 5.23 2.73
CA GLY A 65 6.21 5.00 2.86
C GLY A 65 5.82 3.95 3.89
N ALA A 66 6.57 2.85 3.99
CA ALA A 66 6.33 1.78 4.95
C ALA A 66 7.54 1.64 5.88
N ALA A 67 7.33 1.74 7.19
CA ALA A 67 8.38 1.51 8.18
C ALA A 67 8.12 0.18 8.92
N PHE A 68 9.14 -0.67 9.00
CA PHE A 68 9.11 -1.91 9.80
C PHE A 68 9.87 -1.76 11.13
N ASN A 69 10.74 -0.75 11.19
CA ASN A 69 11.36 -0.18 12.37
C ASN A 69 12.03 1.13 11.95
N ALA A 70 12.58 1.89 12.91
CA ALA A 70 13.20 3.20 12.67
C ALA A 70 14.33 3.19 11.61
N SER A 71 14.95 2.04 11.33
CA SER A 71 16.04 1.88 10.36
C SER A 71 15.66 1.14 9.08
N ASN A 72 14.46 0.56 9.02
CA ASN A 72 14.00 -0.27 7.91
C ASN A 72 12.72 0.34 7.33
N THR A 73 12.91 1.28 6.41
CA THR A 73 11.85 1.91 5.64
C THR A 73 11.90 1.46 4.20
N ARG A 74 10.73 1.31 3.57
CA ARG A 74 10.58 0.97 2.16
C ARG A 74 9.69 2.00 1.47
N PRO A 75 9.95 2.30 0.19
CA PRO A 75 9.07 3.15 -0.58
C PRO A 75 7.73 2.45 -0.84
N THR A 76 6.66 3.24 -0.89
CA THR A 76 5.33 2.81 -1.36
C THR A 76 4.93 3.62 -2.58
N PHE A 77 4.05 3.07 -3.41
CA PHE A 77 3.51 3.74 -4.59
C PHE A 77 2.09 3.27 -4.84
N ASP A 78 1.28 4.16 -5.40
CA ASP A 78 -0.06 3.84 -5.85
C ASP A 78 -0.02 3.50 -7.33
N TRP A 79 -0.41 2.26 -7.67
CA TRP A 79 -0.55 1.86 -9.06
C TRP A 79 -2.00 2.07 -9.54
N PHE A 80 -2.15 2.88 -10.57
CA PHE A 80 -3.42 3.05 -11.28
C PHE A 80 -3.32 2.38 -12.64
N ALA A 81 -4.22 1.43 -12.91
CA ALA A 81 -4.40 0.93 -14.27
C ALA A 81 -5.07 2.03 -15.12
N PRO A 82 -4.52 2.38 -16.30
CA PRO A 82 -5.20 3.31 -17.19
C PRO A 82 -6.54 2.72 -17.63
N SER A 83 -7.57 3.55 -17.69
CA SER A 83 -8.84 3.16 -18.30
C SER A 83 -8.60 2.77 -19.76
N ILE A 84 -9.10 1.61 -20.19
CA ILE A 84 -9.11 1.25 -21.61
C ILE A 84 -10.08 2.21 -22.32
N PRO A 85 -9.64 3.01 -23.30
CA PRO A 85 -10.53 3.87 -24.06
C PRO A 85 -11.60 3.02 -24.74
N GLU A 86 -12.85 3.49 -24.75
CA GLU A 86 -14.01 2.74 -25.27
C GLU A 86 -13.82 2.24 -26.72
N MET A 87 -13.01 2.93 -27.53
CA MET A 87 -12.69 2.54 -28.91
C MET A 87 -11.79 1.30 -29.05
N ALA A 88 -11.17 0.81 -27.96
CA ALA A 88 -10.28 -0.36 -27.97
C ALA A 88 -10.99 -1.67 -27.56
N ARG A 89 -12.30 -1.63 -27.25
CA ARG A 89 -13.13 -2.84 -27.11
C ARG A 89 -13.42 -3.40 -28.51
N VAL A 90 -12.61 -4.35 -28.96
CA VAL A 90 -13.00 -5.24 -30.06
C VAL A 90 -14.08 -6.20 -29.51
N PRO A 91 -15.20 -6.41 -30.21
CA PRO A 91 -16.28 -7.30 -29.74
C PRO A 91 -15.85 -8.75 -29.55
#